data_AF-A0A7V2EDN4-F1
#
_entry.id   AF-A0A7V2EDN4-F1
#
_cell.length_a   1.000
_cell.length_b   1.000
_cell.length_c   1.000
_cell.angle_alpha   90.00
_cell.angle_beta   90.00
_cell.angle_gamma   90.00
#
_symmetry.space_group_name_H-M   'P 1'
#
loop_
_entity.id
_entity.type
_entity.pdbx_description
1 polymer ?
#
loop_
_entity_poly.entity_id
_entity_poly.type
_entity_poly.pdbx_seq_one_letter_code
_entity_poly.pdbx_strand_id
1 'polypeptide(L)'
;MDLRGTYIGEVVDNNDPLKEFRCKIRVYGLMDKLKDDELIWFYPDNNSFFSGGDSKGFGSGSVPKVGSKVKVKFLNNDVYSGVYYSIENINESLRNEISDDYLDTHVLLYDEEQQLKVIYQPNRGFEIYLKESHILINPDSSITIEHKGTSSIIELLDNNIKIIANSTIEITAQDKVEVTAKESVLNGKQVTKLGPTPSYSGVLAEPLFAALKQLASMIDSKYPTSAGVASSLMQQAEQLATSKNVKLTK
;
A
#
# COMPACT_ATOMS: atom_id res chain seq x y z
N MET A 1 -19.09 -41.48 28.42
CA MET A 1 -18.88 -41.35 26.96
C MET A 1 -17.38 -41.20 26.74
N ASP A 2 -16.82 -41.86 25.72
CA ASP A 2 -15.42 -41.64 25.33
C ASP A 2 -15.37 -40.43 24.37
N LEU A 3 -14.56 -39.44 24.73
CA LEU A 3 -14.42 -38.13 24.10
C LEU A 3 -13.05 -37.95 23.41
N ARG A 4 -12.25 -39.02 23.30
CA ARG A 4 -10.89 -38.98 22.71
C ARG A 4 -10.85 -38.79 21.18
N GLY A 5 -11.99 -38.56 20.54
CA GLY A 5 -12.10 -38.34 19.10
C GLY A 5 -12.05 -36.87 18.69
N THR A 6 -12.04 -36.65 17.38
CA THR A 6 -12.33 -35.35 16.78
C THR A 6 -13.82 -35.26 16.47
N TYR A 7 -14.42 -34.12 16.78
CA TYR A 7 -15.82 -33.81 16.51
C TYR A 7 -15.90 -32.59 15.60
N ILE A 8 -17.05 -32.44 14.93
CA ILE A 8 -17.41 -31.21 14.22
C ILE A 8 -18.40 -30.44 15.07
N GLY A 9 -18.18 -29.13 15.17
CA GLY A 9 -19.13 -28.22 15.78
C GLY A 9 -19.28 -26.94 14.98
N GLU A 10 -20.28 -26.17 15.35
CA GLU A 10 -20.61 -24.88 14.74
C GLU A 10 -20.39 -23.76 15.76
N VAL A 11 -19.72 -22.69 15.33
CA VAL A 11 -19.51 -21.51 16.16
C VAL A 11 -20.83 -20.76 16.33
N VAL A 12 -21.28 -20.57 17.56
CA VAL A 12 -22.55 -19.89 17.86
C VAL A 12 -22.36 -18.51 18.45
N ASP A 13 -21.22 -18.28 19.13
CA ASP A 13 -20.84 -16.99 19.69
C ASP A 13 -19.32 -16.88 19.70
N ASN A 14 -18.83 -15.74 19.24
CA ASN A 14 -17.41 -15.41 19.17
C ASN A 14 -17.10 -14.08 19.90
N ASN A 15 -18.04 -13.53 20.65
CA ASN A 15 -17.86 -12.32 21.47
C ASN A 15 -17.14 -12.65 22.79
N ASP A 16 -15.92 -13.16 22.69
CA ASP A 16 -15.13 -13.56 23.84
C ASP A 16 -14.84 -12.39 24.79
N PRO A 17 -15.37 -12.37 26.02
CA PRO A 17 -15.14 -11.28 26.97
C PRO A 17 -13.68 -11.17 27.42
N LEU A 18 -12.89 -12.26 27.31
CA LEU A 18 -11.48 -12.28 27.70
C LEU A 18 -10.53 -11.99 26.52
N LYS A 19 -11.03 -11.97 25.28
CA LYS A 19 -10.23 -11.72 24.07
C LYS A 19 -9.07 -12.71 23.90
N GLU A 20 -9.30 -13.96 24.26
CA GLU A 20 -8.35 -15.08 24.15
C GLU A 20 -8.67 -15.95 22.92
N PHE A 21 -9.32 -15.36 21.91
CA PHE A 21 -9.80 -16.03 20.70
C PHE A 21 -10.76 -17.19 20.98
N ARG A 22 -11.46 -17.20 22.11
CA ARG A 22 -12.36 -18.29 22.45
C ARG A 22 -13.66 -18.17 21.66
N CYS A 23 -14.33 -19.30 21.45
CA CYS A 23 -15.65 -19.35 20.82
C CYS A 23 -16.55 -20.30 21.58
N LYS A 24 -17.85 -20.00 21.66
CA LYS A 24 -18.85 -21.00 22.01
C LYS A 24 -19.15 -21.82 20.78
N ILE A 25 -19.01 -23.13 20.91
CA ILE A 25 -19.16 -24.08 19.82
C ILE A 25 -20.21 -25.12 20.20
N ARG A 26 -21.22 -25.28 19.35
CA ARG A 26 -22.18 -26.37 19.45
C ARG A 26 -21.60 -27.61 18.78
N VAL A 27 -21.18 -28.59 19.57
CA VAL A 27 -20.63 -29.84 19.05
C VAL A 27 -21.76 -30.81 18.69
N TYR A 28 -21.84 -31.15 17.41
CA TYR A 28 -22.91 -32.01 16.89
C TYR A 28 -22.88 -33.39 17.55
N GLY A 29 -24.06 -33.90 17.94
CA GLY A 29 -24.22 -35.19 18.60
C GLY A 29 -23.89 -35.22 20.10
N LEU A 30 -23.28 -34.15 20.63
CA LEU A 30 -22.93 -34.02 22.05
C LEU A 30 -23.72 -32.91 22.76
N MET A 31 -23.91 -31.78 22.09
CA MET A 31 -24.42 -30.55 22.69
C MET A 31 -25.72 -30.07 22.04
N ASP A 32 -26.38 -30.93 21.24
CA ASP A 32 -27.54 -30.56 20.41
C ASP A 32 -28.74 -30.01 21.22
N LYS A 33 -28.84 -30.36 22.51
CA LYS A 33 -29.95 -29.97 23.39
C LYS A 33 -29.61 -28.83 24.35
N LEU A 34 -28.36 -28.36 24.35
CA LEU A 34 -27.92 -27.26 25.21
C LEU A 34 -28.28 -25.92 24.57
N LYS A 35 -28.67 -24.95 25.41
CA LYS A 35 -28.84 -23.58 24.97
C LYS A 35 -27.47 -22.92 24.76
N ASP A 36 -27.42 -21.92 23.89
CA ASP A 36 -26.18 -21.22 23.50
C ASP A 36 -25.51 -20.53 24.70
N ASP A 37 -26.29 -20.05 25.67
CA ASP A 37 -25.77 -19.46 26.90
C ASP A 37 -25.11 -20.49 27.84
N GLU A 38 -25.55 -21.75 27.79
CA GLU A 38 -25.04 -22.88 28.58
C GLU A 38 -23.77 -23.51 27.99
N LEU A 39 -23.43 -23.22 26.73
CA LEU A 39 -22.20 -23.72 26.10
C LEU A 39 -20.95 -23.12 26.74
N ILE A 40 -19.92 -23.94 26.85
CA ILE A 40 -18.59 -23.51 27.30
C ILE A 40 -17.87 -22.72 26.21
N TRP A 41 -16.87 -21.95 26.64
CA TRP A 41 -15.88 -21.34 25.76
C TRP A 41 -14.79 -22.36 25.39
N PHE A 42 -14.61 -22.61 24.09
CA PHE A 42 -13.53 -23.43 23.56
C PHE A 42 -12.32 -22.56 23.26
N TYR A 43 -11.13 -23.02 23.62
CA TYR A 43 -9.87 -22.35 23.27
C TYR A 43 -9.40 -22.76 21.87
N PRO A 44 -8.70 -21.88 21.14
CA PRO A 44 -8.02 -22.30 19.93
C PRO A 44 -6.83 -23.22 20.28
N ASP A 45 -6.62 -24.20 19.43
CA ASP A 45 -5.49 -25.13 19.41
C ASP A 45 -4.69 -24.91 18.13
N ASN A 46 -4.29 -23.66 17.91
CA ASN A 46 -3.46 -23.22 16.78
C ASN A 46 -2.19 -22.48 17.23
N ASN A 47 -1.80 -22.65 18.51
CA ASN A 47 -0.75 -21.88 19.17
C ASN A 47 0.66 -22.40 18.84
N SER A 48 1.02 -22.45 17.56
CA SER A 48 2.30 -23.00 17.10
C SER A 48 3.48 -22.00 17.17
N PHE A 49 3.20 -20.72 17.41
CA PHE A 49 4.22 -19.67 17.50
C PHE A 49 4.52 -19.31 18.95
N PHE A 50 5.68 -19.73 19.45
CA PHE A 50 6.18 -19.46 20.81
C PHE A 50 6.76 -18.04 20.96
N SER A 51 6.07 -17.04 20.42
CA SER A 51 6.48 -15.64 20.46
C SER A 51 5.73 -14.90 21.57
N GLY A 52 6.40 -14.64 22.69
CA GLY A 52 5.85 -13.88 23.81
C GLY A 52 6.94 -13.13 24.58
N GLY A 53 6.60 -11.96 25.11
CA GLY A 53 7.46 -11.19 26.02
C GLY A 53 7.16 -11.49 27.49
N ASP A 54 7.39 -10.52 28.38
CA ASP A 54 7.17 -10.66 29.84
C ASP A 54 5.75 -11.08 30.23
N SER A 55 4.76 -10.79 29.37
CA SER A 55 3.36 -11.22 29.55
C SER A 55 3.08 -12.67 29.14
N LYS A 56 4.04 -13.38 28.52
CA LYS A 56 3.95 -14.75 27.98
C LYS A 56 2.86 -14.90 26.88
N GLY A 57 2.93 -15.95 26.05
CA GLY A 57 1.87 -16.28 25.07
C GLY A 57 2.34 -16.51 23.63
N PHE A 58 1.37 -16.64 22.72
CA PHE A 58 1.54 -16.83 21.28
C PHE A 58 1.00 -15.62 20.51
N GLY A 59 1.58 -15.29 19.35
CA GLY A 59 1.29 -14.06 18.60
C GLY A 59 0.33 -14.22 17.41
N SER A 60 -0.22 -15.42 17.18
CA SER A 60 -1.02 -15.74 16.00
C SER A 60 -2.42 -16.20 16.39
N GLY A 61 -3.46 -15.58 15.85
CA GLY A 61 -4.83 -16.01 16.09
C GLY A 61 -5.78 -15.47 15.03
N SER A 62 -6.90 -16.16 14.86
CA SER A 62 -8.02 -15.71 14.04
C SER A 62 -9.30 -16.14 14.75
N VAL A 63 -10.29 -15.24 14.80
CA VAL A 63 -11.59 -15.53 15.41
C VAL A 63 -12.53 -16.01 14.31
N PRO A 64 -12.98 -17.28 14.33
CA PRO A 64 -13.93 -17.76 13.33
C PRO A 64 -15.25 -16.96 13.37
N LYS A 65 -15.90 -16.84 12.21
CA LYS A 65 -17.24 -16.23 12.11
C LYS A 65 -18.30 -17.15 12.70
N VAL A 66 -19.36 -16.58 13.29
CA VAL A 66 -20.55 -17.35 13.70
C VAL A 66 -21.11 -18.13 12.51
N GLY A 67 -21.51 -19.38 12.72
CA GLY A 67 -21.92 -20.32 11.68
C GLY A 67 -20.78 -21.13 11.06
N SER A 68 -19.51 -20.81 11.35
CA SER A 68 -18.37 -21.58 10.85
C SER A 68 -18.34 -22.97 11.46
N LYS A 69 -18.10 -23.99 10.62
CA LYS A 69 -17.88 -25.37 11.06
C LYS A 69 -16.41 -25.59 11.38
N VAL A 70 -16.14 -26.02 12.61
CA VAL A 70 -14.78 -26.22 13.12
C VAL A 70 -14.59 -27.62 13.68
N LYS A 71 -13.36 -28.12 13.59
CA LYS A 71 -12.93 -29.34 14.28
C LYS A 71 -12.64 -29.04 15.75
N VAL A 72 -13.17 -29.91 16.60
CA VAL A 72 -13.10 -29.81 18.06
C VAL A 72 -12.54 -31.10 18.64
N LYS A 73 -11.79 -31.00 19.74
CA LYS A 73 -11.39 -32.13 20.60
C LYS A 73 -11.57 -31.75 22.07
N PHE A 74 -11.76 -32.76 22.92
CA PHE A 74 -11.87 -32.59 24.36
C PHE A 74 -10.61 -33.11 25.03
N LEU A 75 -9.93 -32.23 25.77
CA LEU A 75 -8.72 -32.58 26.49
C LEU A 75 -9.07 -33.46 27.68
N ASN A 76 -8.20 -34.43 27.98
CA ASN A 76 -8.33 -35.32 29.15
C ASN A 76 -9.68 -36.03 29.28
N ASN A 77 -10.38 -36.24 28.15
CA ASN A 77 -11.72 -36.84 28.15
C ASN A 77 -12.74 -36.03 28.98
N ASP A 78 -12.57 -34.70 29.06
CA ASP A 78 -13.43 -33.77 29.81
C ASP A 78 -14.22 -32.87 28.85
N VAL A 79 -15.55 -32.97 28.93
CA VAL A 79 -16.48 -32.17 28.11
C VAL A 79 -16.37 -30.67 28.39
N TYR A 80 -15.85 -30.28 29.56
CA TYR A 80 -15.64 -28.88 29.95
C TYR A 80 -14.26 -28.35 29.52
N SER A 81 -13.41 -29.18 28.92
CA SER A 81 -12.06 -28.84 28.47
C SER A 81 -11.92 -28.97 26.94
N GLY A 82 -12.75 -28.21 26.22
CA GLY A 82 -12.80 -28.24 24.76
C GLY A 82 -11.83 -27.28 24.08
N VAL A 83 -11.24 -27.71 22.96
CA VAL A 83 -10.44 -26.86 22.06
C VAL A 83 -10.82 -27.05 20.59
N TYR A 84 -10.59 -26.03 19.75
CA TYR A 84 -10.85 -26.05 18.32
C TYR A 84 -9.58 -25.71 17.50
N TYR A 85 -9.37 -26.30 16.32
CA TYR A 85 -8.07 -26.16 15.62
C TYR A 85 -8.11 -26.03 14.10
N SER A 86 -9.26 -26.20 13.45
CA SER A 86 -9.34 -26.15 11.98
C SER A 86 -10.76 -25.85 11.53
N ILE A 87 -10.90 -25.12 10.44
CA ILE A 87 -12.17 -24.94 9.73
C ILE A 87 -12.36 -26.14 8.79
N GLU A 88 -13.55 -26.75 8.82
CA GLU A 88 -13.85 -27.93 7.99
C GLU A 88 -14.08 -27.56 6.52
N ASN A 89 -14.65 -26.39 6.27
CA ASN A 89 -15.06 -25.96 4.93
C ASN A 89 -14.22 -24.81 4.41
N ILE A 90 -13.80 -24.90 3.15
CA ILE A 90 -13.24 -23.77 2.41
C ILE A 90 -14.36 -22.79 2.02
N ASN A 91 -14.11 -21.49 2.14
CA ASN A 91 -15.01 -20.43 1.70
C ASN A 91 -15.31 -20.58 0.19
N GLU A 92 -16.56 -20.39 -0.21
CA GLU A 92 -16.99 -20.63 -1.60
C GLU A 92 -16.41 -19.61 -2.58
N SER A 93 -16.32 -18.35 -2.16
CA SER A 93 -15.73 -17.27 -2.95
C SER A 93 -14.24 -17.50 -3.18
N LEU A 94 -13.51 -17.98 -2.17
CA LEU A 94 -12.13 -18.41 -2.32
C LEU A 94 -12.01 -19.56 -3.32
N ARG A 95 -12.85 -20.60 -3.22
CA ARG A 95 -12.83 -21.72 -4.19
C ARG A 95 -13.00 -21.23 -5.62
N ASN A 96 -13.93 -20.30 -5.84
CA ASN A 96 -14.20 -19.75 -7.15
C ASN A 96 -13.02 -18.90 -7.64
N GLU A 97 -12.43 -18.07 -6.77
CA GLU A 97 -11.31 -17.20 -7.11
C GLU A 97 -10.03 -17.95 -7.49
N ILE A 98 -9.78 -19.12 -6.89
CA ILE A 98 -8.58 -19.92 -7.19
C ILE A 98 -8.81 -20.99 -8.26
N SER A 99 -10.01 -21.09 -8.81
CA SER A 99 -10.42 -22.25 -9.61
C SER A 99 -9.69 -22.37 -10.95
N ASP A 100 -9.32 -21.26 -11.56
CA ASP A 100 -8.63 -21.18 -12.85
C ASP A 100 -7.11 -21.42 -12.73
N ASP A 101 -6.55 -21.25 -11.54
CA ASP A 101 -5.13 -21.42 -11.24
C ASP A 101 -4.92 -22.20 -9.93
N TYR A 102 -5.61 -23.34 -9.80
CA TYR A 102 -5.71 -24.09 -8.54
C TYR A 102 -4.43 -24.85 -8.16
N LEU A 103 -3.78 -25.49 -9.13
CA LEU A 103 -2.57 -26.28 -8.87
C LEU A 103 -1.47 -25.35 -8.35
N ASP A 104 -0.78 -25.80 -7.30
CA ASP A 104 0.30 -25.05 -6.64
C ASP A 104 -0.12 -23.68 -6.05
N THR A 105 -1.42 -23.42 -5.91
CA THR A 105 -1.91 -22.24 -5.17
C THR A 105 -1.63 -22.36 -3.68
N HIS A 106 -1.13 -21.27 -3.09
CA HIS A 106 -0.93 -21.15 -1.66
C HIS A 106 -1.71 -19.95 -1.12
N VAL A 107 -2.68 -20.21 -0.23
CA VAL A 107 -3.46 -19.18 0.44
C VAL A 107 -3.01 -19.09 1.89
N LEU A 108 -2.49 -17.94 2.29
CA LEU A 108 -2.09 -17.69 3.68
C LEU A 108 -3.21 -17.01 4.47
N LEU A 109 -3.97 -16.12 3.83
CA LEU A 109 -5.05 -15.37 4.45
C LEU A 109 -6.15 -15.08 3.43
N TYR A 110 -7.41 -15.18 3.87
CA TYR A 110 -8.57 -14.82 3.06
C TYR A 110 -9.73 -14.38 3.95
N ASP A 111 -10.27 -13.20 3.70
CA ASP A 111 -11.53 -12.72 4.25
C ASP A 111 -12.26 -11.87 3.21
N GLU A 112 -13.32 -12.45 2.67
CA GLU A 112 -14.18 -11.84 1.65
C GLU A 112 -14.85 -10.53 2.14
N GLU A 113 -15.36 -10.52 3.38
CA GLU A 113 -16.07 -9.34 3.92
C GLU A 113 -15.11 -8.19 4.17
N GLN A 114 -13.90 -8.48 4.64
CA GLN A 114 -12.86 -7.47 4.84
C GLN A 114 -12.12 -7.12 3.55
N GLN A 115 -12.39 -7.84 2.45
CA GLN A 115 -11.67 -7.75 1.19
C GLN A 115 -10.16 -7.87 1.39
N LEU A 116 -9.75 -8.88 2.15
CA LEU A 116 -8.37 -9.11 2.57
C LEU A 116 -7.90 -10.48 2.06
N LYS A 117 -6.75 -10.52 1.39
CA LYS A 117 -6.12 -11.79 1.02
C LYS A 117 -4.60 -11.68 0.97
N VAL A 118 -3.96 -12.81 1.24
CA VAL A 118 -2.54 -13.05 0.98
C VAL A 118 -2.45 -14.39 0.27
N ILE A 119 -2.14 -14.36 -1.02
CA ILE A 119 -2.26 -15.52 -1.91
C ILE A 119 -1.09 -15.57 -2.90
N TYR A 120 -0.61 -16.76 -3.19
CA TYR A 120 0.22 -17.08 -4.35
C TYR A 120 -0.57 -17.96 -5.31
N GLN A 121 -0.53 -17.64 -6.60
CA GLN A 121 -0.98 -18.53 -7.66
C GLN A 121 0.05 -18.52 -8.82
N PRO A 122 0.38 -19.65 -9.46
CA PRO A 122 1.44 -19.71 -10.48
C PRO A 122 1.33 -18.69 -11.63
N ASN A 123 0.13 -18.46 -12.14
CA ASN A 123 -0.14 -17.57 -13.27
C ASN A 123 -0.36 -16.11 -12.84
N ARG A 124 -0.58 -15.83 -11.55
CA ARG A 124 -0.83 -14.47 -11.04
C ARG A 124 0.31 -13.92 -10.20
N GLY A 125 1.15 -14.78 -9.62
CA GLY A 125 2.22 -14.40 -8.71
C GLY A 125 1.76 -14.34 -7.24
N PHE A 126 2.46 -13.54 -6.43
CA PHE A 126 2.19 -13.38 -4.99
C PHE A 126 1.56 -12.03 -4.68
N GLU A 127 0.36 -12.04 -4.12
CA GLU A 127 -0.48 -10.87 -3.89
C GLU A 127 -0.75 -10.66 -2.39
N ILE A 128 -0.53 -9.44 -1.90
CA ILE A 128 -1.04 -8.93 -0.63
C ILE A 128 -2.08 -7.87 -0.97
N TYR A 129 -3.34 -8.12 -0.63
CA TYR A 129 -4.46 -7.30 -1.06
C TYR A 129 -5.35 -6.91 0.12
N LEU A 130 -5.75 -5.63 0.15
CA LEU A 130 -6.72 -5.09 1.09
C LEU A 130 -7.58 -4.02 0.41
N LYS A 131 -8.88 -4.25 0.30
CA LYS A 131 -9.88 -3.28 -0.18
C LYS A 131 -9.43 -2.58 -1.47
N GLU A 132 -9.10 -3.35 -2.50
CA GLU A 132 -8.64 -2.90 -3.84
C GLU A 132 -7.24 -2.27 -3.89
N SER A 133 -6.54 -2.09 -2.77
CA SER A 133 -5.12 -1.75 -2.78
C SER A 133 -4.30 -3.03 -2.65
N HIS A 134 -3.19 -3.12 -3.37
CA HIS A 134 -2.40 -4.34 -3.37
C HIS A 134 -0.91 -4.13 -3.62
N ILE A 135 -0.14 -5.11 -3.18
CA ILE A 135 1.25 -5.34 -3.56
C ILE A 135 1.26 -6.68 -4.29
N LEU A 136 1.81 -6.71 -5.49
CA LEU A 136 1.88 -7.90 -6.33
C LEU A 136 3.31 -8.12 -6.79
N ILE A 137 3.82 -9.32 -6.55
CA ILE A 137 5.02 -9.84 -7.22
C ILE A 137 4.51 -10.74 -8.36
N ASN A 138 4.66 -10.27 -9.59
CA ASN A 138 4.19 -10.97 -10.78
C ASN A 138 5.04 -12.22 -11.08
N PRO A 139 4.54 -13.17 -11.91
CA PRO A 139 5.30 -14.36 -12.31
C PRO A 139 6.64 -14.05 -13.02
N ASP A 140 6.73 -12.89 -13.67
CA ASP A 140 7.97 -12.39 -14.30
C ASP A 140 8.93 -11.70 -13.33
N SER A 141 8.67 -11.78 -12.02
CA SER A 141 9.42 -11.14 -10.94
C SER A 141 9.32 -9.61 -10.87
N SER A 142 8.49 -8.97 -11.70
CA SER A 142 8.18 -7.55 -11.52
C SER A 142 7.33 -7.33 -10.26
N ILE A 143 7.47 -6.15 -9.65
CA ILE A 143 6.73 -5.80 -8.43
C ILE A 143 5.88 -4.57 -8.69
N THR A 144 4.60 -4.64 -8.39
CA THR A 144 3.67 -3.51 -8.44
C THR A 144 3.10 -3.20 -7.07
N ILE A 145 2.95 -1.91 -6.77
CA ILE A 145 2.24 -1.39 -5.61
C ILE A 145 1.18 -0.43 -6.14
N GLU A 146 -0.09 -0.76 -5.88
CA GLU A 146 -1.22 -0.02 -6.42
C GLU A 146 -2.20 0.38 -5.32
N HIS A 147 -2.67 1.63 -5.39
CA HIS A 147 -3.75 2.11 -4.54
C HIS A 147 -5.11 2.01 -5.25
N LYS A 148 -6.11 1.49 -4.52
CA LYS A 148 -7.53 1.42 -4.88
C LYS A 148 -7.97 2.53 -5.83
N GLY A 149 -8.48 2.11 -7.00
CA GLY A 149 -9.23 2.98 -7.91
C GLY A 149 -8.41 4.14 -8.51
N THR A 150 -7.08 4.07 -8.48
CA THR A 150 -6.21 5.12 -8.99
C THR A 150 -5.18 4.56 -9.97
N SER A 151 -4.59 5.45 -10.78
CA SER A 151 -3.37 5.15 -11.55
C SER A 151 -2.10 5.50 -10.75
N SER A 152 -2.21 5.58 -9.41
CA SER A 152 -1.07 5.79 -8.54
C SER A 152 -0.37 4.46 -8.32
N ILE A 153 0.74 4.27 -9.02
CA ILE A 153 1.43 2.99 -9.16
C ILE A 153 2.92 3.19 -8.93
N ILE A 154 3.53 2.27 -8.20
CA ILE A 154 4.98 2.07 -8.19
C ILE A 154 5.25 0.71 -8.84
N GLU A 155 6.06 0.71 -9.89
CA GLU A 155 6.43 -0.50 -10.65
C GLU A 155 7.96 -0.67 -10.63
N LEU A 156 8.42 -1.86 -10.25
CA LEU A 156 9.80 -2.30 -10.36
C LEU A 156 9.86 -3.38 -11.43
N LEU A 157 10.49 -3.07 -12.55
CA LEU A 157 10.62 -3.96 -13.71
C LEU A 157 12.06 -3.91 -14.22
N ASP A 158 12.74 -5.05 -14.17
CA ASP A 158 14.16 -5.17 -14.48
C ASP A 158 15.01 -4.12 -13.72
N ASN A 159 15.70 -3.25 -14.46
CA ASN A 159 16.51 -2.16 -13.93
C ASN A 159 15.76 -0.82 -13.85
N ASN A 160 14.44 -0.81 -14.06
CA ASN A 160 13.63 0.39 -14.11
C ASN A 160 12.68 0.46 -12.91
N ILE A 161 12.56 1.66 -12.37
CA ILE A 161 11.54 2.00 -11.37
C ILE A 161 10.66 3.08 -11.98
N LYS A 162 9.34 2.84 -12.03
CA LYS A 162 8.36 3.84 -12.45
C LYS A 162 7.50 4.25 -11.27
N ILE A 163 7.31 5.55 -11.09
CA ILE A 163 6.40 6.14 -10.11
C ILE A 163 5.41 6.98 -10.89
N ILE A 164 4.14 6.60 -10.84
CA ILE A 164 3.05 7.24 -11.57
C ILE A 164 2.05 7.76 -10.54
N ALA A 165 1.55 8.98 -10.72
CA ALA A 165 0.46 9.54 -9.92
C ALA A 165 -0.39 10.47 -10.79
N ASN A 166 -1.70 10.49 -10.54
CA ASN A 166 -2.64 11.32 -11.30
C ASN A 166 -2.64 12.80 -10.87
N SER A 167 -2.27 13.08 -9.62
CA SER A 167 -2.34 14.43 -9.05
C SER A 167 -0.95 14.96 -8.73
N THR A 168 -0.31 14.43 -7.69
CA THR A 168 0.94 14.95 -7.15
C THR A 168 1.85 13.81 -6.69
N ILE A 169 3.15 14.05 -6.79
CA ILE A 169 4.20 13.29 -6.10
C ILE A 169 4.93 14.31 -5.23
N GLU A 170 4.94 14.11 -3.91
CA GLU A 170 5.63 14.96 -2.96
C GLU A 170 6.88 14.24 -2.43
N ILE A 171 8.06 14.84 -2.62
CA ILE A 171 9.33 14.33 -2.12
C ILE A 171 9.88 15.38 -1.15
N THR A 172 9.87 15.06 0.14
CA THR A 172 10.27 15.99 1.21
C THR A 172 11.32 15.34 2.12
N ALA A 173 12.25 16.15 2.62
CA ALA A 173 13.23 15.76 3.63
C ALA A 173 13.52 16.97 4.52
N GLN A 174 13.87 16.73 5.79
CA GLN A 174 14.23 17.81 6.73
C GLN A 174 15.56 18.47 6.35
N ASP A 175 16.55 17.67 5.94
CA ASP A 175 17.91 18.16 5.68
C ASP A 175 18.25 18.25 4.20
N LYS A 176 18.14 17.14 3.44
CA LYS A 176 18.60 17.07 2.05
C LYS A 176 17.81 16.06 1.22
N VAL A 177 17.44 16.45 0.00
CA VAL A 177 17.05 15.53 -1.09
C VAL A 177 18.16 15.58 -2.15
N GLU A 178 18.73 14.43 -2.50
CA GLU A 178 19.83 14.32 -3.48
C GLU A 178 19.41 13.43 -4.66
N VAL A 179 19.56 13.95 -5.88
CA VAL A 179 19.31 13.21 -7.13
C VAL A 179 20.60 13.21 -7.95
N THR A 180 21.23 12.04 -8.08
CA THR A 180 22.51 11.88 -8.79
C THR A 180 22.33 10.91 -9.95
N ALA A 181 22.62 11.37 -11.16
CA ALA A 181 22.66 10.57 -12.37
C ALA A 181 23.65 11.20 -13.35
N LYS A 182 24.04 10.45 -14.39
CA LYS A 182 24.81 11.03 -15.52
C LYS A 182 24.02 12.16 -16.21
N GLU A 183 22.69 12.02 -16.26
CA GLU A 183 21.75 13.01 -16.77
C GLU A 183 20.48 12.97 -15.92
N SER A 184 19.96 14.15 -15.58
CA SER A 184 18.68 14.32 -14.86
C SER A 184 17.78 15.24 -15.68
N VAL A 185 16.60 14.75 -16.05
CA VAL A 185 15.64 15.49 -16.87
C VAL A 185 14.40 15.84 -16.06
N LEU A 186 14.10 17.13 -15.93
CA LEU A 186 12.87 17.66 -15.33
C LEU A 186 12.13 18.46 -16.40
N ASN A 187 10.88 18.07 -16.69
CA ASN A 187 10.11 18.69 -17.76
C ASN A 187 8.63 18.82 -17.40
N GLY A 188 8.24 20.01 -16.94
CA GLY A 188 6.83 20.38 -16.85
C GLY A 188 6.27 20.80 -18.22
N LYS A 189 5.15 20.19 -18.63
CA LYS A 189 4.46 20.55 -19.89
C LYS A 189 4.15 22.05 -20.00
N GLN A 190 3.83 22.69 -18.87
CA GLN A 190 3.58 24.13 -18.81
C GLN A 190 4.80 24.90 -18.29
N VAL A 191 5.36 24.47 -17.15
CA VAL A 191 6.51 25.13 -16.52
C VAL A 191 7.22 24.16 -15.58
N THR A 192 8.55 24.26 -15.51
CA THR A 192 9.41 23.63 -14.51
C THR A 192 9.85 24.71 -13.51
N LYS A 193 9.38 24.64 -12.26
CA LYS A 193 9.77 25.59 -11.21
C LYS A 193 10.83 24.97 -10.31
N LEU A 194 11.94 25.67 -10.11
CA LEU A 194 13.00 25.31 -9.19
C LEU A 194 13.08 26.39 -8.10
N GLY A 195 12.52 26.08 -6.93
CA GLY A 195 12.47 26.96 -5.75
C GLY A 195 11.09 27.58 -5.46
N PRO A 196 10.95 28.30 -4.32
CA PRO A 196 9.68 28.89 -3.88
C PRO A 196 9.31 30.17 -4.66
N THR A 197 8.09 30.68 -4.45
CA THR A 197 7.67 31.96 -5.04
C THR A 197 8.29 33.16 -4.31
N PRO A 198 8.56 34.29 -4.99
CA PRO A 198 8.33 34.56 -6.42
C PRO A 198 9.37 33.89 -7.33
N SER A 199 8.94 33.48 -8.52
CA SER A 199 9.78 32.77 -9.50
C SER A 199 9.95 33.59 -10.78
N TYR A 200 11.17 33.65 -11.30
CA TYR A 200 11.56 34.39 -12.52
C TYR A 200 12.01 33.42 -13.61
N SER A 201 12.04 33.84 -14.86
CA SER A 201 12.57 33.01 -15.94
C SER A 201 14.05 32.70 -15.71
N GLY A 202 14.49 31.51 -16.15
CA GLY A 202 15.87 31.05 -16.06
C GLY A 202 16.90 32.12 -16.45
N VAL A 203 18.02 32.12 -15.71
CA VAL A 203 19.03 33.17 -15.46
C VAL A 203 18.52 34.49 -14.85
N LEU A 204 17.36 34.49 -14.19
CA LEU A 204 16.75 35.69 -13.61
C LEU A 204 16.62 36.79 -14.67
N ALA A 205 16.13 36.41 -15.85
CA ALA A 205 16.16 37.25 -17.03
C ALA A 205 15.46 38.59 -16.80
N GLU A 206 14.31 38.61 -16.13
CA GLU A 206 13.52 39.82 -15.92
C GLU A 206 14.29 40.93 -15.14
N PRO A 207 14.80 40.69 -13.92
CA PRO A 207 15.57 41.71 -13.21
C PRO A 207 16.89 42.07 -13.92
N LEU A 208 17.54 41.12 -14.58
CA LEU A 208 18.79 41.38 -15.32
C LEU A 208 18.54 42.30 -16.52
N PHE A 209 17.58 41.97 -17.39
CA PHE A 209 17.30 42.75 -18.60
C PHE A 209 16.63 44.08 -18.29
N ALA A 210 15.91 44.21 -17.18
CA ALA A 210 15.47 45.51 -16.69
C ALA A 210 16.67 46.46 -16.46
N ALA A 211 17.73 45.97 -15.80
CA ALA A 211 18.95 46.76 -15.58
C ALA A 211 19.72 47.03 -16.88
N LEU A 212 19.88 46.02 -17.75
CA LEU A 212 20.61 46.16 -19.00
C LEU A 212 19.92 47.13 -19.97
N LYS A 213 18.60 47.13 -20.04
CA LYS A 213 17.83 48.09 -20.86
C LYS A 213 17.98 49.53 -20.36
N GLN A 214 18.06 49.75 -19.05
CA GLN A 214 18.34 51.08 -18.49
C GLN A 214 19.73 51.56 -18.90
N LEU A 215 20.75 50.69 -18.79
CA LEU A 215 22.10 51.02 -19.25
C LEU A 215 22.16 51.30 -20.75
N ALA A 216 21.47 50.49 -21.56
CA ALA A 216 21.39 50.70 -23.01
C ALA A 216 20.76 52.04 -23.37
N SER A 217 19.68 52.43 -22.68
CA SER A 217 19.06 53.76 -22.83
C SER A 217 20.02 54.89 -22.46
N MET A 218 20.82 54.73 -21.39
CA MET A 218 21.85 55.71 -21.03
C MET A 218 22.93 55.82 -22.13
N ILE A 219 23.36 54.71 -22.71
CA ILE A 219 24.33 54.71 -23.82
C ILE A 219 23.75 55.41 -25.05
N ASP A 220 22.54 55.03 -25.46
CA ASP A 220 21.84 55.65 -26.60
C ASP A 220 21.70 57.17 -26.41
N SER A 221 21.46 57.63 -25.17
CA SER A 221 21.39 59.07 -24.85
C SER A 221 22.72 59.82 -24.99
N LYS A 222 23.86 59.13 -24.86
CA LYS A 222 25.21 59.72 -24.96
C LYS A 222 25.77 59.70 -26.39
N TYR A 223 25.22 58.87 -27.26
CA TYR A 223 25.68 58.69 -28.65
C TYR A 223 24.53 58.89 -29.66
N PRO A 224 24.19 60.15 -30.01
CA PRO A 224 22.98 60.46 -30.81
C PRO A 224 23.00 59.89 -32.24
N THR A 225 24.17 59.67 -32.83
CA THR A 225 24.33 59.13 -34.18
C THR A 225 23.94 57.65 -34.30
N SER A 226 23.77 56.96 -33.17
CA SER A 226 23.36 55.55 -33.09
C SER A 226 22.19 55.35 -32.11
N ALA A 227 21.35 56.37 -31.91
CA ALA A 227 20.26 56.32 -30.95
C ALA A 227 19.33 55.13 -31.19
N GLY A 228 19.08 54.35 -30.13
CA GLY A 228 18.19 53.19 -30.13
C GLY A 228 18.84 51.87 -30.54
N VAL A 229 20.10 51.88 -31.01
CA VAL A 229 20.82 50.67 -31.41
C VAL A 229 21.11 49.80 -30.18
N ALA A 230 21.58 50.40 -29.08
CA ALA A 230 21.91 49.64 -27.87
C ALA A 230 20.64 49.04 -27.25
N SER A 231 19.56 49.83 -27.17
CA SER A 231 18.27 49.37 -26.63
C SER A 231 17.66 48.24 -27.46
N SER A 232 17.72 48.33 -28.79
CA SER A 232 17.21 47.30 -29.71
C SER A 232 17.99 45.99 -29.57
N LEU A 233 19.32 46.08 -29.44
CA LEU A 233 20.17 44.92 -29.22
C LEU A 233 19.83 44.22 -27.89
N MET A 234 19.64 44.99 -26.80
CA MET A 234 19.25 44.41 -25.51
C MET A 234 17.88 43.75 -25.54
N GLN A 235 16.92 44.28 -26.30
CA GLN A 235 15.60 43.66 -26.45
C GLN A 235 15.69 42.31 -27.19
N GLN A 236 16.51 42.21 -28.24
CA GLN A 236 16.73 40.94 -28.94
C GLN A 236 17.43 39.92 -28.03
N ALA A 237 18.45 40.35 -27.28
CA ALA A 237 19.17 39.50 -26.33
C ALA A 237 18.23 38.96 -25.23
N GLU A 238 17.32 39.78 -24.71
CA GLU A 238 16.33 39.37 -23.71
C GLU A 238 15.44 38.24 -24.23
N GLN A 239 14.93 38.36 -25.45
CA GLN A 239 14.06 37.34 -26.04
C GLN A 239 14.75 35.99 -26.19
N LEU A 240 16.05 35.99 -26.50
CA LEU A 240 16.85 34.78 -26.67
C LEU A 240 17.28 34.17 -25.33
N ALA A 241 17.52 35.01 -24.32
CA ALA A 241 18.03 34.58 -23.02
C ALA A 241 16.93 34.19 -22.02
N THR A 242 15.70 34.63 -22.23
CA THR A 242 14.58 34.35 -21.31
C THR A 242 14.10 32.90 -21.49
N SER A 243 14.31 32.06 -20.47
CA SER A 243 13.81 30.69 -20.48
C SER A 243 12.28 30.66 -20.50
N LYS A 244 11.71 29.90 -21.45
CA LYS A 244 10.25 29.73 -21.57
C LYS A 244 9.68 28.61 -20.70
N ASN A 245 10.50 27.61 -20.35
CA ASN A 245 10.05 26.44 -19.60
C ASN A 245 10.53 26.45 -18.14
N VAL A 246 11.73 26.97 -17.87
CA VAL A 246 12.35 26.88 -16.53
C VAL A 246 12.23 28.21 -15.78
N LYS A 247 11.71 28.15 -14.55
CA LYS A 247 11.69 29.28 -13.62
C LYS A 247 12.49 29.00 -12.35
N LEU A 248 13.16 30.03 -11.84
CA LEU A 248 14.07 29.99 -10.70
C LEU A 248 13.66 31.01 -9.63
N THR A 249 13.99 30.74 -8.37
CA THR A 249 13.92 31.70 -7.26
C THR A 249 15.27 32.40 -7.06
N LYS A 250 15.26 33.62 -6.50
CA LYS A 250 16.46 34.36 -6.10
C LYS A 250 16.82 34.10 -4.63
#